data_AF-A0A9Q3VQ39-F1
#
_entry.id   AF-A0A9Q3VQ39-F1
#
_cell.length_a   1.000
_cell.length_b   1.000
_cell.length_c   1.000
_cell.angle_alpha   90.00
_cell.angle_beta   90.00
_cell.angle_gamma   90.00
#
_symmetry.space_group_name_H-M   'P 1'
#
loop_
_entity.id
_entity.type
_entity.pdbx_description
1 polymer ?
#
loop_
_entity_poly.entity_id
_entity_poly.type
_entity_poly.pdbx_seq_one_letter_code
_entity_poly.pdbx_strand_id
1 'polypeptide(L)'
;MKVRYLGAPDAPPAPRDGRYYFTPGREYVVLELHVRSDGSSSLRIEHSPHDLAGLYSGKFFEQVSDVIPSQWSVEIYRRGGLSMGPKEWIAGDFWERMMERDPEAEAAYEVTRDAILAEESAA
;
A
#
# COMPACT_ATOMS: atom_id res chain seq x y z
N MET A 1 -5.86 1.38 7.70
CA MET A 1 -6.82 1.44 6.59
C MET A 1 -6.93 0.07 5.95
N LYS A 2 -8.15 -0.43 5.72
CA LYS A 2 -8.44 -1.64 4.95
C LYS A 2 -9.19 -1.33 3.67
N VAL A 3 -8.91 -2.11 2.64
CA VAL A 3 -9.62 -2.10 1.36
C VAL A 3 -10.04 -3.50 0.97
N ARG A 4 -11.16 -3.63 0.27
CA ARG A 4 -11.62 -4.88 -0.33
C ARG A 4 -11.33 -4.87 -1.83
N TYR A 5 -10.75 -5.96 -2.32
CA TYR A 5 -10.50 -6.10 -3.76
C TYR A 5 -11.79 -6.45 -4.50
N LEU A 6 -12.15 -5.62 -5.50
CA LEU A 6 -13.37 -5.77 -6.28
C LEU A 6 -13.23 -6.79 -7.42
N GLY A 7 -11.98 -7.15 -7.77
CA GLY A 7 -11.68 -7.89 -8.98
C GLY A 7 -11.38 -6.96 -10.17
N ALA A 8 -10.77 -7.54 -11.19
CA ALA A 8 -10.48 -6.86 -12.45
C ALA A 8 -11.35 -7.51 -13.54
N PRO A 9 -12.35 -6.80 -14.10
CA PRO A 9 -13.21 -7.37 -15.13
C PRO A 9 -12.45 -7.72 -16.42
N ASP A 10 -11.25 -7.16 -16.59
CA ASP A 10 -10.32 -7.40 -17.69
C ASP A 10 -9.24 -8.47 -17.38
N ALA A 11 -9.41 -9.28 -16.33
CA ALA A 11 -8.42 -10.29 -15.94
C ALA A 11 -8.21 -11.36 -17.03
N PRO A 12 -6.99 -11.55 -17.56
CA PRO A 12 -6.71 -12.64 -18.48
C PRO A 12 -6.71 -13.99 -17.73
N PRO A 13 -6.92 -15.12 -18.42
CA PRO A 13 -6.97 -16.45 -17.80
C PRO A 13 -5.68 -16.85 -17.06
N ALA A 14 -4.54 -16.31 -17.51
CA ALA A 14 -3.22 -16.51 -16.92
C ALA A 14 -2.61 -15.14 -16.58
N PRO A 15 -3.00 -14.56 -15.45
CA PRO A 15 -2.55 -13.24 -15.07
C PRO A 15 -1.04 -13.15 -14.82
N ARG A 16 -0.40 -12.13 -15.40
CA ARG A 16 1.04 -11.80 -15.20
C ARG A 16 1.27 -10.48 -14.46
N ASP A 17 0.20 -9.74 -14.20
CA ASP A 17 0.22 -8.45 -13.50
C ASP A 17 0.01 -8.69 -12.00
N GLY A 18 0.73 -7.95 -11.17
CA GLY A 18 0.65 -8.09 -9.73
C GLY A 18 -0.75 -7.83 -9.14
N ARG A 19 -1.64 -7.11 -9.86
CA ARG A 19 -3.02 -6.89 -9.39
C ARG A 19 -3.85 -8.18 -9.28
N TYR A 20 -3.38 -9.31 -9.82
CA TYR A 20 -4.09 -10.58 -9.77
C TYR A 20 -3.62 -11.51 -8.63
N TYR A 21 -2.68 -11.07 -7.80
CA TYR A 21 -2.38 -11.75 -6.54
C TYR A 21 -3.52 -11.59 -5.51
N PHE A 22 -4.50 -10.72 -5.79
CA PHE A 22 -5.64 -10.48 -4.92
C PHE A 22 -6.84 -11.38 -5.23
N THR A 23 -7.54 -11.79 -4.18
CA THR A 23 -8.77 -12.56 -4.25
C THR A 23 -9.97 -11.62 -4.19
N PRO A 24 -10.89 -11.63 -5.19
CA PRO A 24 -12.08 -10.80 -5.13
C PRO A 24 -12.87 -11.01 -3.84
N GLY A 25 -13.35 -9.92 -3.25
CA GLY A 25 -14.08 -9.92 -1.98
C GLY A 25 -13.19 -10.00 -0.73
N ARG A 26 -11.89 -10.28 -0.85
CA ARG A 26 -10.96 -10.31 0.27
C ARG A 26 -10.51 -8.90 0.65
N GLU A 27 -10.33 -8.69 1.94
CA GLU A 27 -9.83 -7.45 2.52
C GLU A 27 -8.31 -7.50 2.68
N TYR A 28 -7.70 -6.34 2.50
CA TYR A 28 -6.26 -6.11 2.53
C TYR A 28 -5.96 -4.83 3.29
N VAL A 29 -4.89 -4.86 4.08
CA VAL A 29 -4.39 -3.67 4.76
C VAL A 29 -3.60 -2.83 3.77
N VAL A 30 -3.90 -1.53 3.74
CA VAL A 30 -3.12 -0.55 2.97
C VAL A 30 -1.99 -0.07 3.85
N LEU A 31 -0.77 -0.10 3.32
CA LEU A 31 0.43 0.35 4.03
C LEU A 31 0.81 1.80 3.64
N GLU A 32 0.47 2.22 2.42
CA GLU A 32 0.74 3.55 1.88
C GLU A 32 -0.34 3.91 0.84
N LEU A 33 -0.70 5.18 0.73
CA LEU A 33 -1.66 5.72 -0.23
C LEU A 33 -1.03 6.90 -0.95
N HIS A 34 -1.08 6.88 -2.28
CA HIS A 34 -0.77 8.03 -3.11
C HIS A 34 -2.04 8.49 -3.81
N VAL A 35 -2.30 9.79 -3.80
CA VAL A 35 -3.37 10.43 -4.56
C VAL A 35 -2.76 11.50 -5.45
N ARG A 36 -2.93 11.36 -6.75
CA ARG A 36 -2.48 12.36 -7.73
C ARG A 36 -3.49 13.49 -7.84
N SER A 37 -3.05 14.60 -8.43
CA SER A 37 -3.89 15.78 -8.66
C SER A 37 -5.10 15.53 -9.58
N ASP A 38 -5.07 14.47 -10.40
CA ASP A 38 -6.18 14.03 -11.25
C ASP A 38 -7.20 13.14 -10.53
N GLY A 39 -7.01 12.91 -9.23
CA GLY A 39 -7.85 12.03 -8.41
C GLY A 39 -7.53 10.55 -8.54
N SER A 40 -6.58 10.15 -9.40
CA SER A 40 -6.13 8.77 -9.45
C SER A 40 -5.35 8.42 -8.19
N SER A 41 -5.61 7.22 -7.65
CA SER A 41 -4.95 6.73 -6.46
C SER A 41 -4.17 5.45 -6.70
N SER A 42 -3.09 5.28 -5.94
CA SER A 42 -2.33 4.04 -5.86
C SER A 42 -2.17 3.64 -4.40
N LEU A 43 -2.34 2.36 -4.12
CA LEU A 43 -2.29 1.76 -2.80
C LEU A 43 -1.08 0.83 -2.75
N ARG A 44 -0.26 0.96 -1.71
CA ARG A 44 0.74 -0.04 -1.41
C ARG A 44 0.15 -1.11 -0.51
N ILE A 45 0.21 -2.36 -0.96
CA ILE A 45 -0.37 -3.51 -0.29
C ILE A 45 0.62 -4.66 -0.32
N GLU A 46 0.82 -5.32 0.82
CA GLU A 46 1.53 -6.59 0.87
C GLU A 46 0.60 -7.70 0.37
N HIS A 47 0.91 -8.23 -0.81
CA HIS A 47 0.15 -9.31 -1.45
C HIS A 47 0.71 -10.71 -1.16
N SER A 48 1.96 -10.79 -0.68
CA SER A 48 2.73 -12.00 -0.44
C SER A 48 3.82 -11.66 0.57
N PRO A 49 4.10 -12.54 1.55
CA PRO A 49 5.16 -12.32 2.55
C PRO A 49 6.58 -12.44 1.98
N HIS A 50 6.72 -12.91 0.74
CA HIS A 50 8.02 -13.14 0.10
C HIS A 50 8.38 -12.08 -0.95
N ASP A 51 7.43 -11.21 -1.27
CA ASP A 51 7.56 -10.20 -2.31
C ASP A 51 7.50 -8.80 -1.70
N LEU A 52 8.16 -7.84 -2.35
CA LEU A 52 8.04 -6.44 -1.96
C LEU A 52 6.58 -5.99 -2.10
N ALA A 53 6.06 -5.26 -1.10
CA ALA A 53 4.72 -4.71 -1.17
C ALA A 53 4.54 -3.85 -2.43
N GLY A 54 3.62 -4.27 -3.29
CA GLY A 54 3.41 -3.65 -4.60
C GLY A 54 2.53 -2.41 -4.53
N LEU A 55 2.69 -1.52 -5.51
CA LEU A 55 1.78 -0.40 -5.77
C LEU A 55 0.68 -0.83 -6.74
N TYR A 56 -0.58 -0.65 -6.36
CA TYR A 56 -1.74 -1.04 -7.16
C TYR A 56 -2.71 0.11 -7.33
N SER A 57 -3.35 0.20 -8.49
CA SER A 57 -4.36 1.25 -8.72
C SER A 57 -5.54 1.07 -7.78
N GLY A 58 -5.91 2.13 -7.05
CA GLY A 58 -7.03 2.11 -6.10
C GLY A 58 -8.39 1.86 -6.75
N LYS A 59 -8.53 1.99 -8.07
CA LYS A 59 -9.79 1.74 -8.80
C LYS A 59 -10.31 0.30 -8.71
N PHE A 60 -9.45 -0.65 -8.35
CA PHE A 60 -9.82 -2.06 -8.18
C PHE A 60 -10.21 -2.40 -6.74
N PHE A 61 -10.27 -1.39 -5.87
CA PHE A 61 -10.47 -1.57 -4.45
C PHE A 61 -11.57 -0.63 -3.95
N GLU A 62 -12.30 -1.06 -2.94
CA GLU A 62 -13.18 -0.20 -2.15
C GLU A 62 -12.65 -0.07 -0.72
N GLN A 63 -12.77 1.11 -0.11
CA GLN A 63 -12.40 1.31 1.29
C GLN A 63 -13.46 0.68 2.21
N VAL A 64 -13.01 -0.09 3.19
CA VAL A 64 -13.89 -0.81 4.14
C VAL A 64 -13.59 -0.50 5.60
N SER A 65 -12.51 0.21 5.88
CA SER A 65 -12.14 0.74 7.20
C SER A 65 -11.69 2.19 7.06
N ASP A 66 -12.13 3.05 7.98
CA ASP A 66 -11.75 4.45 8.12
C ASP A 66 -10.60 4.68 9.11
N VAL A 67 -10.06 3.60 9.70
CA VAL A 67 -8.90 3.66 10.59
C VAL A 67 -7.66 4.10 9.81
N ILE A 68 -7.01 5.16 10.29
CA ILE A 68 -5.72 5.62 9.79
C ILE A 68 -4.66 5.14 10.80
N PRO A 69 -3.68 4.30 10.39
CA PRO A 69 -2.65 3.80 11.30
C PRO A 69 -1.84 4.95 11.90
N SER A 70 -1.46 4.84 13.17
CA SER A 70 -0.74 5.89 13.89
C SER A 70 0.64 6.19 13.31
N GLN A 71 1.21 5.25 12.55
CA GLN A 71 2.47 5.38 11.83
C GLN A 71 2.36 6.30 10.62
N TRP A 72 1.14 6.61 10.15
CA TRP A 72 0.94 7.39 8.94
C TRP A 72 1.19 8.89 9.17
N SER A 73 1.96 9.46 8.26
CA SER A 73 2.13 10.90 8.05
C SER A 73 1.52 11.29 6.70
N VAL A 74 1.36 12.59 6.49
CA VAL A 74 0.86 13.13 5.21
C VAL A 74 1.91 14.05 4.60
N GLU A 75 2.18 13.85 3.32
CA GLU A 75 2.96 14.76 2.49
C GLU A 75 2.08 15.31 1.37
N ILE A 76 2.01 16.64 1.25
CA ILE A 76 1.22 17.31 0.21
C ILE A 76 2.17 17.84 -0.86
N TYR A 77 1.96 17.43 -2.09
CA TYR A 77 2.81 17.83 -3.20
C TYR A 77 2.49 19.25 -3.67
N ARG A 78 3.52 20.02 -4.02
CA ARG A 78 3.38 21.42 -4.48
C ARG A 78 2.45 21.60 -5.68
N ARG A 79 2.30 20.57 -6.52
CA ARG A 79 1.45 20.59 -7.72
C ARG A 79 0.07 19.95 -7.48
N GLY A 80 -0.31 19.73 -6.23
CA GLY A 80 -1.52 19.00 -5.85
C GLY A 80 -1.28 17.50 -5.74
N GLY A 81 -2.26 16.81 -5.16
CA GLY A 81 -2.10 15.43 -4.71
C GLY A 81 -1.41 15.34 -3.35
N LEU A 82 -1.37 14.13 -2.81
CA LEU A 82 -0.79 13.83 -1.51
C LEU A 82 -0.29 12.38 -1.46
N SER A 83 0.57 12.11 -0.49
CA SER A 83 0.91 10.76 -0.04
C SER A 83 0.62 10.63 1.43
N MET A 84 0.12 9.46 1.83
CA MET A 84 -0.12 9.07 3.21
C MET A 84 0.55 7.74 3.48
N GLY A 85 1.28 7.64 4.59
CA GLY A 85 2.01 6.44 4.95
C GLY A 85 3.12 6.78 5.93
N PRO A 86 3.94 5.81 6.35
CA PRO A 86 5.08 6.06 7.20
C PRO A 86 5.98 7.16 6.64
N LYS A 87 6.39 8.09 7.50
CA LYS A 87 7.11 9.31 7.09
C LYS A 87 8.35 9.01 6.23
N GLU A 88 9.10 7.99 6.61
CA GLU A 88 10.33 7.59 5.89
C GLU A 88 10.02 7.04 4.50
N TRP A 89 8.88 6.37 4.33
CA TRP A 89 8.47 5.77 3.07
C TRP A 89 8.04 6.82 2.05
N ILE A 90 7.40 7.90 2.51
CA ILE A 90 6.81 8.93 1.63
C ILE A 90 7.76 10.09 1.30
N ALA A 91 8.75 10.36 2.14
CA ALA A 91 9.57 11.59 2.07
C ALA A 91 11.06 11.37 1.70
N GLY A 92 11.46 10.15 1.34
CA GLY A 92 12.87 9.77 1.19
C GLY A 92 13.15 8.73 0.12
N ASP A 93 14.32 8.12 0.22
CA ASP A 93 14.86 7.07 -0.66
C ASP A 93 14.55 5.65 -0.14
N PHE A 94 13.57 5.52 0.74
CA PHE A 94 13.30 4.27 1.45
C PHE A 94 13.02 3.11 0.49
N TRP A 95 12.22 3.34 -0.54
CA TRP A 95 11.86 2.30 -1.51
C TRP A 95 13.04 1.93 -2.41
N GLU A 96 13.91 2.89 -2.74
CA GLU A 96 15.18 2.64 -3.42
C GLU A 96 16.08 1.73 -2.58
N ARG A 97 16.26 2.04 -1.29
CA ARG A 97 17.03 1.21 -0.35
C ARG A 97 16.44 -0.19 -0.20
N MET A 98 15.11 -0.32 -0.15
CA MET A 98 14.41 -1.61 -0.16
C MET A 98 14.68 -2.43 -1.42
N MET A 99 14.69 -1.78 -2.61
CA MET A 99 15.02 -2.44 -3.87
C MET A 99 16.49 -2.89 -3.92
N GLU A 100 17.38 -2.15 -3.24
CA GLU A 100 18.81 -2.47 -3.11
C GLU A 100 19.12 -3.50 -2.01
N ARG A 101 18.10 -4.04 -1.33
CA ARG A 101 18.25 -4.99 -0.21
C ARG A 101 19.06 -4.43 0.95
N ASP A 102 18.91 -3.14 1.23
CA ASP A 102 19.50 -2.52 2.42
C ASP A 102 18.92 -3.15 3.70
N PRO A 103 19.72 -3.81 4.56
CA PRO A 103 19.24 -4.48 5.75
C PRO A 103 18.54 -3.55 6.75
N GLU A 104 18.94 -2.28 6.83
CA GLU A 104 18.30 -1.31 7.73
C GLU A 104 16.90 -0.95 7.23
N ALA A 105 16.75 -0.76 5.91
CA ALA A 105 15.45 -0.48 5.30
C ALA A 105 14.51 -1.68 5.42
N GLU A 106 15.00 -2.90 5.19
CA GLU A 106 14.22 -4.14 5.34
C GLU A 106 13.75 -4.32 6.79
N ALA A 107 14.62 -4.12 7.78
CA ALA A 107 14.24 -4.21 9.20
C ALA A 107 13.23 -3.12 9.59
N ALA A 108 13.42 -1.88 9.12
CA ALA A 108 12.48 -0.78 9.37
C ALA A 108 11.11 -1.02 8.71
N TYR A 109 11.11 -1.62 7.51
CA TYR A 109 9.89 -2.03 6.80
C TYR A 109 9.08 -3.02 7.64
N GLU A 110 9.72 -4.11 8.10
CA GLU A 110 9.05 -5.16 8.86
C GLU A 110 8.44 -4.62 10.16
N VAL A 111 9.21 -3.85 10.93
CA VAL A 111 8.73 -3.24 12.19
C VAL A 111 7.53 -2.34 11.95
N THR A 112 7.60 -1.48 10.93
CA THR A 112 6.54 -0.51 10.65
C THR A 112 5.29 -1.18 10.09
N ARG A 113 5.47 -2.15 9.18
CA ARG A 113 4.39 -2.97 8.63
C ARG A 113 3.66 -3.70 9.74
N ASP A 114 4.38 -4.39 10.62
CA ASP A 114 3.79 -5.19 11.68
C ASP A 114 2.99 -4.33 12.66
N ALA A 115 3.47 -3.12 12.95
CA ALA A 115 2.74 -2.15 13.76
C ALA A 115 1.42 -1.70 13.10
N ILE A 116 1.43 -1.42 11.80
CA ILE A 116 0.21 -1.09 11.03
C ILE A 116 -0.78 -2.27 11.04
N LEU A 117 -0.29 -3.49 10.80
CA LEU A 117 -1.13 -4.69 10.79
C LEU A 117 -1.75 -5.00 12.16
N ALA A 118 -1.01 -4.75 13.24
CA ALA A 118 -1.48 -4.94 14.60
C ALA A 118 -2.62 -3.97 14.96
N GLU A 119 -2.51 -2.69 14.56
CA GLU A 119 -3.57 -1.70 14.77
C GLU A 119 -4.86 -2.05 14.03
N GLU A 120 -4.76 -2.51 12.78
CA GLU A 120 -5.94 -2.92 11.99
C GLU A 120 -6.60 -4.21 12.48
N SER A 121 -5.87 -5.04 13.23
CA SER A 121 -6.40 -6.25 13.86
C SER A 121 -7.08 -5.95 15.20
N ALA A 122 -6.76 -4.82 15.82
CA ALA A 122 -7.30 -4.39 17.10
C ALA A 122 -8.58 -3.51 16.97
N ALA A 123 -8.87 -3.04 15.76
CA ALA A 123 -10.02 -2.19 15.43
C ALA A 123 -11.16 -2.96 14.75
#